data_AF-A0A0F9M501-F1
#
_entry.id   AF-A0A0F9M501-F1
#
_cell.length_a   1.000
_cell.length_b   1.000
_cell.length_c   1.000
_cell.angle_alpha   90.00
_cell.angle_beta   90.00
_cell.angle_gamma   90.00
#
_symmetry.space_group_name_H-M   'P 1'
#
loop_
_entity.id
_entity.type
_entity.pdbx_description
1 polymer ?
#
loop_
_entity_poly.entity_id
_entity_poly.type
_entity_poly.pdbx_seq_one_letter_code
_entity_poly.pdbx_strand_id
1 'polypeptide(L)'
;MAITEQAKSVIERRLDPARIKTRQGGQGMTFDYIGTEHAIQLLNEAFEYAWDTTVVSHEIFDGLAVALVELKVWDDSGSPITKQQFGSCNINRGV
;
A
#
# COMPACT_ATOMS: atom_id res chain seq x y z
N MET A 1 -19.30 10.75 1.17
CA MET A 1 -18.26 9.77 0.79
C MET A 1 -17.73 9.16 2.06
N ALA A 2 -18.32 8.05 2.48
CA ALA A 2 -17.85 7.24 3.58
C ALA A 2 -17.63 5.83 3.02
N ILE A 3 -16.51 5.21 3.36
CA ILE A 3 -16.30 3.78 3.15
C ILE A 3 -17.24 3.00 4.07
N THR A 4 -17.52 1.74 3.74
CA THR A 4 -18.42 0.89 4.52
C THR A 4 -17.99 0.82 5.99
N GLU A 5 -18.95 0.62 6.90
CA GLU A 5 -18.64 0.42 8.32
C GLU A 5 -17.69 -0.78 8.54
N GLN A 6 -17.77 -1.80 7.69
CA GLN A 6 -16.80 -2.91 7.67
C GLN A 6 -15.39 -2.42 7.31
N ALA A 7 -15.25 -1.70 6.19
CA ALA A 7 -13.96 -1.18 5.75
C ALA A 7 -13.34 -0.28 6.82
N LYS A 8 -14.16 0.59 7.42
CA LYS A 8 -13.76 1.46 8.53
C LYS A 8 -13.28 0.65 9.74
N SER A 9 -14.03 -0.36 10.17
CA SER A 9 -13.66 -1.24 11.29
C SER A 9 -12.31 -1.91 11.07
N VAL A 10 -12.02 -2.38 9.85
CA VAL A 10 -10.76 -3.05 9.52
C VAL A 10 -9.59 -2.07 9.44
N ILE A 11 -9.79 -0.87 8.89
CA ILE A 11 -8.72 0.13 8.69
C ILE A 11 -8.37 0.86 9.99
N GLU A 12 -9.36 1.15 10.84
CA GLU A 12 -9.16 1.91 12.08
C GLU A 12 -8.72 1.05 13.28
N ARG A 13 -8.90 -0.28 13.22
CA ARG A 13 -8.47 -1.14 14.33
C ARG A 13 -6.96 -1.13 14.49
N ARG A 14 -6.50 -1.24 15.73
CA ARG A 14 -5.07 -1.42 16.01
C ARG A 14 -4.60 -2.75 15.42
N LEU A 15 -3.43 -2.69 14.79
CA LEU A 15 -2.75 -3.88 14.30
C LEU A 15 -2.07 -4.60 15.47
N ASP A 16 -1.97 -5.93 15.35
CA ASP A 16 -1.14 -6.73 16.23
C ASP A 16 0.32 -6.23 16.13
N PRO A 17 0.97 -5.82 17.24
CA PRO A 17 2.36 -5.38 17.22
C PRO A 17 3.32 -6.39 16.58
N ALA A 18 3.03 -7.70 16.63
CA ALA A 18 3.85 -8.72 15.99
C ALA A 18 3.84 -8.65 14.45
N ARG A 19 2.88 -7.93 13.85
CA ARG A 19 2.78 -7.69 12.40
C ARG A 19 3.53 -6.43 11.96
N ILE A 20 3.96 -5.59 12.90
CA ILE A 20 4.71 -4.37 12.62
C ILE A 20 6.19 -4.73 12.49
N LYS A 21 6.72 -4.56 11.28
CA LYS A 21 8.12 -4.77 10.93
C LYS A 21 8.83 -3.41 10.94
N THR A 22 10.15 -3.44 11.12
CA THR A 22 10.97 -2.22 11.07
C THR A 22 12.01 -2.34 9.97
N ARG A 23 12.32 -1.22 9.32
CA ARG A 23 13.42 -1.13 8.35
C ARG A 23 14.27 0.10 8.60
N GLN A 24 15.56 -0.03 8.37
CA GLN A 24 16.47 1.11 8.37
C GLN A 24 16.20 1.96 7.13
N GLY A 25 16.05 3.27 7.35
CA GLY A 25 15.91 4.29 6.33
C GLY A 25 17.19 5.11 6.16
N GLY A 26 17.08 6.22 5.43
CA GLY A 26 18.15 7.20 5.32
C GLY A 26 18.38 7.96 6.64
N GLN A 27 19.58 8.53 6.79
CA GLN A 27 19.93 9.43 7.91
C GLN A 27 19.73 8.83 9.32
N GLY A 28 19.90 7.51 9.47
CA GLY A 28 19.73 6.82 10.76
C GLY A 28 18.28 6.69 11.22
N MET A 29 17.31 7.01 10.36
CA MET A 29 15.90 6.84 10.65
C MET A 29 15.51 5.37 10.61
N THR A 30 14.59 4.96 11.48
CA THR A 30 13.92 3.66 11.41
C THR A 30 12.46 3.89 11.06
N PHE A 31 11.95 3.11 10.10
CA PHE A 31 10.56 3.17 9.67
C PHE A 31 9.83 1.89 10.02
N ASP A 32 8.69 2.06 10.68
CA ASP A 32 7.74 0.99 10.92
C ASP A 32 6.89 0.77 9.67
N TYR A 33 6.61 -0.49 9.34
CA TYR A 33 5.79 -0.86 8.20
C TYR A 33 5.09 -2.21 8.44
N ILE A 34 4.09 -2.51 7.62
CA ILE A 34 3.48 -3.85 7.55
C ILE A 34 3.93 -4.58 6.29
N GLY A 35 4.02 -5.90 6.38
CA GLY A 35 4.29 -6.72 5.19
C GLY A 35 3.20 -6.58 4.13
N THR A 36 3.59 -6.66 2.86
CA THR A 36 2.68 -6.59 1.71
C THR A 36 1.58 -7.64 1.80
N GLU A 37 1.93 -8.86 2.24
CA GLU A 37 1.00 -9.96 2.47
C GLU A 37 -0.11 -9.59 3.45
N HIS A 38 0.24 -8.82 4.49
CA HIS A 38 -0.70 -8.40 5.52
C HIS A 38 -1.56 -7.22 5.05
N ALA A 39 -0.98 -6.28 4.32
CA ALA A 39 -1.72 -5.19 3.69
C ALA A 39 -2.79 -5.73 2.72
N ILE A 40 -2.45 -6.71 1.89
CA ILE A 40 -3.39 -7.37 0.96
C ILE A 40 -4.53 -8.05 1.73
N GLN A 41 -4.23 -8.76 2.83
CA GLN A 41 -5.26 -9.37 3.67
C GLN A 41 -6.22 -8.34 4.26
N LEU A 42 -5.70 -7.21 4.76
CA LEU A 42 -6.52 -6.14 5.31
C LEU A 42 -7.40 -5.50 4.22
N LEU A 43 -6.89 -5.30 3.01
CA LEU A 43 -7.69 -4.76 1.90
C LEU A 43 -8.78 -5.74 1.45
N ASN A 44 -8.45 -7.04 1.36
CA ASN A 44 -9.42 -8.09 1.07
C ASN A 44 -10.55 -8.15 2.10
N GLU A 45 -10.20 -8.07 3.39
CA GLU A 45 -11.17 -8.07 4.49
C GLU A 45 -12.00 -6.78 4.53
N ALA A 46 -11.35 -5.62 4.38
CA ALA A 46 -12.00 -4.31 4.46
C ALA A 46 -13.00 -4.09 3.34
N PHE A 47 -12.64 -4.46 2.11
CA PHE A 47 -13.40 -4.14 0.90
C PHE A 47 -14.03 -5.37 0.25
N GLU A 48 -14.10 -6.51 0.93
CA GLU A 48 -14.68 -7.75 0.40
C GLU A 48 -14.12 -8.12 -0.99
N TYR A 49 -12.80 -8.01 -1.15
CA TYR A 49 -12.09 -8.21 -2.42
C TYR A 49 -12.45 -7.21 -3.55
N ALA A 50 -13.32 -6.22 -3.29
CA ALA A 50 -13.66 -5.13 -4.20
C ALA A 50 -12.67 -3.97 -4.05
N TRP A 51 -11.44 -4.19 -4.46
CA TRP A 51 -10.39 -3.18 -4.57
C TRP A 51 -9.50 -3.52 -5.76
N ASP A 52 -8.84 -2.52 -6.33
CA ASP A 52 -7.95 -2.71 -7.48
C ASP A 52 -6.68 -1.87 -7.34
N THR A 53 -5.60 -2.32 -7.97
CA THR A 53 -4.36 -1.55 -8.08
C THR A 53 -3.88 -1.49 -9.51
N THR A 54 -3.42 -0.32 -9.92
CA THR A 54 -2.85 -0.12 -11.25
C THR A 54 -1.52 0.62 -11.16
N VAL A 55 -0.50 0.14 -11.87
CA VAL A 55 0.72 0.93 -12.11
C VAL A 55 0.37 1.98 -13.15
N VAL A 56 0.30 3.24 -12.72
CA VAL A 56 -0.09 4.36 -13.59
C VAL A 56 1.10 4.96 -14.33
N SER A 57 2.30 4.87 -13.75
CA SER A 57 3.55 5.28 -14.40
C SER A 57 4.72 4.49 -13.83
N HIS A 58 5.75 4.26 -14.64
CA HIS A 58 7.03 3.76 -14.18
C HIS A 58 8.17 4.38 -14.99
N GLU A 59 9.27 4.67 -14.32
CA GLU A 59 10.45 5.29 -14.90
C GLU A 59 11.72 4.64 -14.33
N ILE A 60 12.79 4.61 -15.13
CA ILE A 60 14.10 4.09 -14.71
C ILE A 60 15.15 5.17 -14.90
N PHE A 61 15.86 5.51 -13.84
CA PHE A 61 16.92 6.52 -13.83
C PHE A 61 18.16 5.99 -13.12
N ASP A 62 19.32 5.97 -13.79
CA ASP A 62 20.61 5.62 -13.18
C ASP A 62 20.59 4.34 -12.33
N GLY A 63 19.86 3.31 -12.80
CA GLY A 63 19.73 2.04 -12.09
C GLY A 63 18.72 2.06 -10.94
N LEU A 64 17.91 3.10 -10.78
CA LEU A 64 16.76 3.15 -9.88
C LEU A 64 15.47 3.00 -10.70
N ALA A 65 14.64 2.02 -10.36
CA ALA A 65 13.28 1.92 -10.85
C ALA A 65 12.33 2.66 -9.89
N VAL A 66 11.45 3.51 -10.43
CA VAL A 66 10.41 4.23 -9.70
C VAL A 66 9.07 3.93 -10.35
N ALA A 67 8.06 3.61 -9.54
CA ALA A 67 6.70 3.35 -10.02
C ALA A 67 5.69 4.19 -9.22
N LEU A 68 4.70 4.74 -9.91
CA LEU A 68 3.51 5.33 -9.32
C LEU A 68 2.38 4.30 -9.41
N VAL A 69 1.81 3.95 -8.27
CA VAL A 69 0.70 2.99 -8.17
C VAL A 69 -0.54 3.71 -7.68
N GLU A 70 -1.67 3.47 -8.33
CA GLU A 70 -3.00 3.86 -7.89
C GLU A 70 -3.69 2.67 -7.21
N LEU A 71 -4.19 2.89 -6.00
CA LEU A 71 -5.15 2.04 -5.31
C LEU A 71 -6.54 2.62 -5.51
N LYS A 72 -7.50 1.80 -5.93
CA LYS A 72 -8.90 2.15 -6.09
C LYS A 72 -9.76 1.25 -5.20
N VAL A 73 -10.65 1.88 -4.43
CA VAL A 73 -11.68 1.21 -3.62
C VAL A 73 -13.03 1.87 -3.91
N TRP A 74 -14.13 1.27 -3.49
CA TRP A 74 -15.47 1.82 -3.69
C TRP A 74 -16.10 2.18 -2.35
N ASP A 75 -16.79 3.32 -2.33
CA ASP A 75 -17.57 3.75 -1.16
C ASP A 75 -18.99 3.16 -1.17
N ASP A 76 -19.79 3.45 -0.14
CA ASP A 76 -21.14 2.89 0.00
C ASP A 76 -22.09 3.25 -1.15
N SER A 77 -21.79 4.30 -1.92
CA SER A 77 -22.56 4.71 -3.09
C SER A 77 -22.08 4.05 -4.39
N GLY A 78 -21.05 3.21 -4.33
CA GLY A 78 -20.37 2.66 -5.50
C GLY A 78 -19.49 3.69 -6.21
N SER A 79 -19.18 4.83 -5.58
CA SER A 79 -18.26 5.81 -6.13
C SER A 79 -16.81 5.41 -5.82
N PRO A 80 -15.89 5.53 -6.78
CA PRO A 80 -14.50 5.17 -6.55
C PRO A 80 -13.80 6.20 -5.66
N ILE A 81 -13.01 5.72 -4.71
CA ILE A 81 -12.01 6.49 -3.97
C ILE A 81 -10.63 6.01 -4.43
N THR A 82 -9.79 6.92 -4.87
CA THR A 82 -8.44 6.60 -5.35
C THR A 82 -7.36 7.20 -4.46
N LYS A 83 -6.24 6.49 -4.35
CA LYS A 83 -5.02 6.98 -3.72
C LYS A 83 -3.82 6.57 -4.54
N GLN A 84 -2.90 7.50 -4.78
CA GLN A 84 -1.66 7.23 -5.49
C GLN A 84 -0.47 7.26 -4.55
N GLN A 85 0.53 6.41 -4.81
CA GLN A 85 1.74 6.31 -4.02
C GLN A 85 2.93 5.91 -4.91
N PHE A 86 4.08 6.55 -4.67
CA PHE A 86 5.34 6.14 -5.29
C PHE A 86 6.01 5.01 -4.52
N GLY A 87 6.60 4.07 -5.25
CA GLY A 87 7.55 3.07 -4.77
C GLY A 87 8.82 3.09 -5.63
N SER A 88 9.95 2.69 -5.06
CA SER A 88 11.20 2.60 -5.81
C SER A 88 12.07 1.44 -5.35
N CYS A 89 12.93 0.96 -6.24
CA CYS A 89 13.95 -0.02 -5.93
C CYS A 89 15.22 0.20 -6.77
N ASN A 90 16.38 -0.09 -6.18
CA ASN A 90 17.62 -0.14 -6.93
C ASN A 90 17.64 -1.42 -7.77
N ILE A 91 17.93 -1.25 -9.06
CA ILE A 91 18.18 -2.32 -10.01
C ILE A 91 19.61 -2.81 -9.78
N ASN A 92 19.75 -3.82 -8.93
CA ASN A 92 21.01 -4.55 -8.85
C ASN A 92 21.16 -5.38 -10.13
N ARG A 93 21.98 -4.89 -11.07
CA ARG A 93 22.52 -5.73 -12.14
C ARG A 93 23.47 -6.72 -11.45
N GLY A 94 23.01 -7.95 -11.23
CA GLY A 94 23.85 -9.00 -10.67
C GLY A 94 25.17 -9.08 -11.45
N VAL A 95 26.29 -9.04 -10.72
CA VAL A 95 27.60 -9.43 -11.24
C VAL A 95 27.64 -10.94 -11.44
#